data_AF-A0AAN7PIT4-F1
#
_entry.id   AF-A0AAN7PIT4-F1
#
_cell.length_a   1.000
_cell.length_b   1.000
_cell.length_c   1.000
_cell.angle_alpha   90.00
_cell.angle_beta   90.00
_cell.angle_gamma   90.00
#
_symmetry.space_group_name_H-M   'P 1'
#
loop_
_entity.id
_entity.type
_entity.pdbx_description
1 polymer ?
#
loop_
_entity_poly.entity_id
_entity_poly.type
_entity_poly.pdbx_seq_one_letter_code
_entity_poly.pdbx_strand_id
1 'polypeptide(L)'
;MGDYEREQARLEQMMNDLMGEEDGENVLYDDETSSDEEDLLETNGTNSDTEQEISDCEDFHKQETNELYYEGKDKVTKWGKHALPKNVRTRPENKVSRVPSSRLSTRSLQEPLEIWKNLINDTMLDLIVDSTNIFINSISGNYVRKSDVRLTN
;
A
#
# COMPACT_ATOMS: atom_id res chain seq x y z
N MET A 1 -29.53 8.84 -16.20
CA MET A 1 -28.45 7.98 -15.70
C MET A 1 -27.20 8.82 -15.65
N GLY A 2 -26.72 9.12 -14.45
CA GLY A 2 -25.56 9.97 -14.23
C GLY A 2 -24.27 9.30 -14.73
N ASP A 3 -23.25 10.11 -15.03
CA ASP A 3 -21.97 9.62 -15.55
C ASP A 3 -21.30 8.62 -14.59
N TYR A 4 -21.53 8.75 -13.28
CA TYR A 4 -21.07 7.82 -12.25
C TYR A 4 -21.68 6.41 -12.37
N GLU A 5 -22.98 6.33 -12.62
CA GLU A 5 -23.70 5.05 -12.75
C GLU A 5 -23.23 4.28 -13.98
N ARG A 6 -22.81 5.01 -15.03
CA ARG A 6 -22.27 4.44 -16.26
C ARG A 6 -20.86 3.91 -16.07
N GLU A 7 -20.01 4.62 -15.33
CA GLU A 7 -18.64 4.18 -15.04
C GLU A 7 -18.65 2.98 -14.09
N GLN A 8 -19.54 2.95 -13.09
CA GLN A 8 -19.68 1.80 -12.19
C GLN A 8 -20.05 0.52 -12.96
N ALA A 9 -21.03 0.59 -13.86
CA ALA A 9 -21.43 -0.56 -14.67
C ALA A 9 -20.30 -1.07 -15.59
N ARG A 10 -19.49 -0.15 -16.13
CA ARG A 10 -18.32 -0.50 -16.95
C ARG A 10 -17.26 -1.25 -16.13
N LEU A 11 -16.98 -0.78 -14.92
CA LEU A 11 -15.99 -1.40 -14.02
C LEU A 11 -16.43 -2.78 -13.54
N GLU A 12 -17.71 -2.93 -13.19
CA GLU A 12 -18.29 -4.22 -12.80
C GLU A 12 -18.21 -5.25 -13.93
N GLN A 13 -18.48 -4.84 -15.17
CA GLN A 13 -18.34 -5.70 -16.34
C GLN A 13 -16.89 -6.16 -16.54
N MET A 14 -15.92 -5.24 -16.46
CA MET A 14 -14.50 -5.57 -16.60
C MET A 14 -14.00 -6.54 -15.51
N MET A 15 -14.50 -6.40 -14.28
CA MET A 15 -14.16 -7.30 -13.18
C MET A 15 -14.73 -8.71 -13.39
N ASN A 16 -15.98 -8.81 -13.88
CA ASN A 16 -16.59 -10.10 -14.17
C ASN A 16 -15.95 -10.80 -15.37
N ASP A 17 -15.53 -10.08 -16.40
CA ASP A 17 -14.81 -10.65 -17.54
C ASP A 17 -13.45 -11.24 -17.13
N LEU A 18 -12.78 -10.64 -16.13
CA LEU A 18 -11.52 -11.15 -15.57
C LEU A 18 -11.70 -12.33 -14.62
N MET A 19 -12.84 -12.42 -13.92
CA MET A 19 -13.17 -13.54 -13.03
C MET A 19 -13.89 -14.69 -13.75
N GLY A 20 -14.30 -14.50 -15.00
CA GLY A 20 -15.18 -15.41 -15.75
C GLY A 20 -14.46 -16.54 -16.50
N GLU A 21 -13.14 -16.50 -16.59
CA GLU A 21 -12.35 -17.54 -17.26
C GLU A 21 -11.14 -17.92 -16.40
N GLU A 22 -11.33 -18.85 -15.46
CA GLU A 22 -10.43 -19.99 -15.25
C GLU A 22 -11.05 -20.99 -14.25
N ASP A 23 -11.02 -22.25 -14.66
CA ASP A 23 -11.48 -23.42 -13.95
C ASP A 23 -10.91 -23.54 -12.53
N GLY A 24 -11.71 -24.13 -11.65
CA GLY A 24 -11.42 -24.21 -10.23
C GLY A 24 -10.10 -24.92 -9.89
N GLU A 25 -9.19 -24.17 -9.30
CA GLU A 25 -8.32 -24.71 -8.27
C GLU A 25 -8.60 -23.99 -6.95
N ASN A 26 -9.04 -24.77 -5.97
CA ASN A 26 -9.16 -24.38 -4.59
C ASN A 26 -7.75 -24.08 -4.07
N VAL A 27 -7.31 -22.82 -4.13
CA VAL A 27 -6.02 -22.38 -3.60
C VAL A 27 -6.07 -22.52 -2.08
N LEU A 28 -5.65 -23.68 -1.60
CA LEU A 28 -5.39 -23.94 -0.19
C LEU A 28 -4.15 -23.11 0.17
N TYR A 29 -4.35 -22.00 0.89
CA TYR A 29 -3.24 -21.26 1.48
C TYR A 29 -2.65 -22.13 2.60
N ASP A 30 -1.62 -22.88 2.27
CA ASP A 30 -0.74 -23.56 3.23
C ASP A 30 0.27 -22.53 3.72
N ASP A 31 -0.08 -21.81 4.78
CA ASP A 31 0.77 -20.79 5.43
C ASP A 31 1.73 -21.46 6.42
N GLU A 32 2.59 -22.34 5.90
CA GLU A 32 3.73 -22.89 6.64
C GLU A 32 4.98 -22.10 6.22
N THR A 33 5.13 -20.86 6.71
CA THR A 33 6.34 -20.06 6.47
C THR A 33 7.55 -20.74 7.10
N SER A 34 8.40 -21.34 6.27
CA SER A 34 9.71 -21.87 6.65
C SER A 34 10.66 -20.72 6.95
N SER A 35 11.21 -20.68 8.16
CA SER A 35 12.02 -19.60 8.74
C SER A 35 13.43 -19.44 8.14
N ASP A 36 13.66 -19.69 6.85
CA ASP A 36 15.01 -19.58 6.25
C ASP A 36 14.96 -19.29 4.74
N GLU A 37 14.50 -18.10 4.37
CA GLU A 37 14.50 -17.62 2.99
C GLU A 37 15.35 -16.36 2.91
N GLU A 38 16.60 -16.53 2.45
CA GLU A 38 17.51 -15.43 2.14
C GLU A 38 16.95 -14.64 0.94
N ASP A 39 16.66 -13.35 1.15
CA ASP A 39 16.18 -12.43 0.13
C ASP A 39 17.31 -12.15 -0.89
N LEU A 40 17.26 -12.85 -2.03
CA LEU A 40 18.17 -12.65 -3.15
C LEU A 40 17.83 -11.33 -3.86
N LEU A 41 18.35 -10.22 -3.34
CA LEU A 41 18.25 -8.92 -3.99
C LEU A 41 19.07 -8.90 -5.29
N GLU A 42 18.38 -8.92 -6.44
CA GLU A 42 19.01 -8.78 -7.75
C GLU A 42 19.49 -7.32 -7.93
N THR A 43 20.80 -7.10 -7.77
CA THR A 43 21.40 -5.78 -8.00
C THR A 43 21.62 -5.56 -9.50
N ASN A 44 20.76 -4.78 -10.15
CA ASN A 44 20.95 -4.41 -11.54
C ASN A 44 22.02 -3.31 -11.66
N GLY A 45 23.25 -3.69 -12.02
CA GLY A 45 24.39 -2.79 -12.18
C GLY A 45 24.44 -2.10 -13.54
N THR A 46 23.43 -1.29 -13.87
CA THR A 46 23.42 -0.49 -15.11
C THR A 46 23.75 0.97 -14.83
N ASN A 47 25.05 1.28 -14.80
CA ASN A 47 25.54 2.65 -14.92
C ASN A 47 25.41 3.10 -16.38
N SER A 48 24.20 3.46 -16.83
CA SER A 48 23.98 3.98 -18.18
C SER A 48 24.23 5.49 -18.20
N ASP A 49 25.49 5.88 -18.14
CA ASP A 49 25.95 7.25 -18.30
C ASP A 49 26.03 7.57 -19.81
N THR A 50 24.88 7.92 -20.40
CA THR A 50 24.82 8.30 -21.82
C THR A 50 24.04 9.61 -21.96
N GLU A 51 24.57 10.67 -21.36
CA GLU A 51 24.21 12.05 -21.72
C GLU A 51 24.78 12.36 -23.10
N GLN A 52 24.06 11.99 -24.16
CA GLN A 52 24.33 12.53 -25.49
C GLN A 52 23.72 13.93 -25.57
N GLU A 53 24.57 14.97 -25.55
CA GLU A 53 24.19 16.33 -25.93
C GLU A 53 23.78 16.34 -27.42
N ILE A 54 22.47 16.33 -27.68
CA ILE A 54 21.96 16.60 -29.02
C ILE A 54 22.05 18.11 -29.25
N SER A 55 23.06 18.50 -30.02
CA SER A 55 23.22 19.84 -30.60
C SER A 55 21.97 20.21 -31.39
N ASP A 56 21.38 21.34 -31.04
CA ASP A 56 20.21 21.95 -31.68
C ASP A 56 20.58 22.38 -33.11
N CYS A 57 20.42 21.48 -34.07
CA CYS A 57 20.49 21.79 -35.49
C CYS A 57 19.08 21.71 -36.06
N GLU A 58 18.47 22.88 -36.20
CA GLU A 58 17.24 23.17 -36.93
C GLU A 58 17.33 22.61 -38.37
N ASP A 59 16.79 21.42 -38.60
CA ASP A 59 16.49 20.95 -39.97
C ASP A 59 15.05 20.42 -40.05
N PHE A 60 14.17 21.35 -40.44
CA PHE A 60 12.81 21.08 -40.83
C PHE A 60 12.79 20.27 -42.13
N HIS A 61 12.62 18.94 -42.11
CA HIS A 61 11.90 18.23 -43.18
C HIS A 61 11.47 16.79 -42.84
N LYS A 62 10.16 16.55 -43.01
CA LYS A 62 9.44 15.30 -43.34
C LYS A 62 9.17 14.24 -42.25
N GLN A 63 7.90 14.26 -41.84
CA GLN A 63 6.94 13.15 -41.99
C GLN A 63 7.28 11.78 -41.36
N GLU A 64 7.04 11.69 -40.07
CA GLU A 64 6.29 10.60 -39.44
C GLU A 64 5.57 11.27 -38.27
N THR A 65 4.26 11.07 -38.11
CA THR A 65 3.58 11.52 -36.89
C THR A 65 4.09 10.63 -35.77
N ASN A 66 5.24 11.03 -35.22
CA ASN A 66 5.87 10.39 -34.10
C ASN A 66 4.99 10.72 -32.90
N GLU A 67 3.89 9.99 -32.75
CA GLU A 67 2.91 10.26 -31.72
C GLU A 67 3.65 10.22 -30.39
N LEU A 68 3.70 11.36 -29.68
CA LEU A 68 4.44 11.53 -28.42
C LEU A 68 3.80 10.74 -27.27
N TYR A 69 2.83 9.88 -27.57
CA TYR A 69 2.04 9.11 -26.63
C TYR A 69 1.73 7.72 -27.18
N TYR A 70 1.49 6.77 -26.29
CA TYR A 70 0.81 5.50 -26.56
C TYR A 70 -0.69 5.68 -26.32
N GLU A 71 -1.52 5.04 -27.13
CA GLU A 71 -2.97 5.03 -26.95
C GLU A 71 -3.42 3.76 -26.20
N GLY A 72 -4.28 3.93 -25.20
CA GLY A 72 -4.90 2.84 -24.46
C GLY A 72 -5.90 2.06 -25.33
N LYS A 73 -6.24 0.83 -24.91
CA LYS A 73 -7.23 -0.01 -25.60
C LYS A 73 -8.61 0.64 -25.70
N ASP A 74 -8.92 1.56 -24.80
CA ASP A 74 -10.15 2.35 -24.77
C ASP A 74 -10.20 3.46 -25.83
N LYS A 75 -9.11 3.69 -26.57
CA LYS A 75 -8.96 4.76 -27.58
C LYS A 75 -9.19 6.18 -27.02
N VAL A 76 -9.08 6.33 -25.71
CA VAL A 76 -9.31 7.60 -24.99
C VAL A 76 -8.09 7.93 -24.16
N THR A 77 -7.52 6.95 -23.47
CA THR A 77 -6.39 7.17 -22.58
C THR A 77 -5.11 7.30 -23.40
N LYS A 78 -4.31 8.35 -23.13
CA LYS A 78 -3.02 8.60 -23.79
C LYS A 78 -1.89 8.63 -22.76
N TRP A 79 -0.85 7.83 -22.99
CA TRP A 79 0.33 7.72 -22.13
C TRP A 79 1.53 8.37 -22.81
N GLY A 80 2.08 9.45 -22.28
CA GLY A 80 3.26 10.11 -22.87
C GLY A 80 4.46 9.17 -22.96
N LYS A 81 5.15 9.15 -24.12
CA LYS A 81 6.39 8.39 -24.33
C LYS A 81 7.59 9.00 -23.60
N HIS A 82 7.53 10.32 -23.38
CA HIS A 82 8.58 11.10 -22.76
C HIS A 82 8.06 11.77 -21.50
N ALA A 83 8.99 12.09 -20.58
CA ALA A 83 8.66 12.86 -19.39
C ALA A 83 8.04 14.21 -19.79
N LEU A 84 6.97 14.60 -19.09
CA LEU A 84 6.32 15.88 -19.33
C LEU A 84 7.27 17.04 -18.99
N PRO A 85 7.21 18.18 -19.70
CA PRO A 85 8.03 19.33 -19.39
C PRO A 85 7.77 19.83 -17.95
N LYS A 86 8.83 20.00 -17.16
CA LYS A 86 8.74 20.39 -15.74
C LYS A 86 8.18 21.80 -15.51
N ASN A 87 8.14 22.63 -16.56
CA ASN A 87 7.62 24.00 -16.51
C ASN A 87 6.10 24.11 -16.68
N VAL A 88 5.37 22.99 -16.67
CA VAL A 88 3.91 22.97 -16.81
C VAL A 88 3.23 22.78 -15.46
N ARG A 89 2.19 23.57 -15.18
CA ARG A 89 1.41 23.45 -13.96
C ARG A 89 0.69 22.10 -13.89
N THR A 90 0.97 21.29 -12.87
CA THR A 90 0.20 20.07 -12.57
C THR A 90 -1.25 20.42 -12.25
N ARG A 91 -2.19 19.72 -12.90
CA ARG A 91 -3.62 19.84 -12.62
C ARG A 91 -3.94 19.51 -11.16
N PRO A 92 -4.94 20.16 -10.55
CA PRO A 92 -5.28 19.92 -9.14
C PRO A 92 -5.69 18.46 -8.87
N GLU A 93 -6.37 17.81 -9.82
CA GLU A 93 -6.77 16.39 -9.75
C GLU A 93 -5.58 15.42 -9.67
N ASN A 94 -4.43 15.80 -10.23
CA ASN A 94 -3.22 14.98 -10.26
C ASN A 94 -2.27 15.28 -9.09
N LYS A 95 -2.63 16.21 -8.20
CA LYS A 95 -1.81 16.54 -7.03
C LYS A 95 -2.12 15.55 -5.91
N VAL A 96 -1.13 14.74 -5.54
CA VAL A 96 -1.18 13.93 -4.32
C VAL A 96 -1.00 14.88 -3.13
N SER A 97 -2.11 15.29 -2.52
CA SER A 97 -2.12 16.22 -1.38
C SER A 97 -2.03 15.52 -0.03
N ARG A 98 -2.50 14.27 0.07
CA ARG A 98 -2.57 13.51 1.31
C ARG A 98 -1.86 12.17 1.16
N VAL A 99 -0.59 12.15 1.53
CA VAL A 99 0.20 10.91 1.63
C VAL A 99 -0.15 10.26 2.97
N PRO A 100 -0.41 8.94 3.02
CA PRO A 100 -0.52 8.23 4.29
C PRO A 100 0.81 8.35 5.02
N SER A 101 0.81 9.07 6.13
CA SER A 101 1.99 9.28 6.97
C SER A 101 1.58 9.25 8.42
N SER A 102 2.54 9.02 9.30
CA SER A 102 2.33 9.08 10.74
C SER A 102 1.85 10.48 11.12
N ARG A 103 0.94 10.55 12.11
CA ARG A 103 0.42 11.84 12.58
C ARG A 103 1.55 12.67 13.17
N LEU A 104 1.42 13.99 13.16
CA LEU A 104 2.46 14.89 13.68
C LEU A 104 2.89 14.53 15.12
N SER A 105 1.95 14.09 15.95
CA SER A 105 2.20 13.65 17.34
C SER A 105 3.04 12.38 17.44
N THR A 106 3.00 11.49 16.45
CA THR A 106 3.75 10.23 16.42
C THR A 106 5.01 10.33 15.56
N ARG A 107 5.17 11.41 14.80
CA ARG A 107 6.28 11.60 13.84
C ARG A 107 7.61 11.89 14.53
N SER A 108 7.59 12.47 15.73
CA SER A 108 8.79 12.77 16.53
C SER A 108 9.22 11.60 17.42
N LEU A 109 8.42 10.55 17.54
CA LEU A 109 8.74 9.39 18.37
C LEU A 109 9.77 8.53 17.65
N GLN A 110 10.93 8.36 18.27
CA GLN A 110 12.01 7.49 17.75
C GLN A 110 12.24 6.28 18.65
N GLU A 111 11.85 6.35 19.92
CA GLU A 111 12.02 5.24 20.85
C GLU A 111 10.93 4.18 20.63
N PRO A 112 11.29 2.90 20.44
CA PRO A 112 10.31 1.82 20.22
C PRO A 112 9.27 1.71 21.34
N LEU A 113 9.68 1.92 22.60
CA LEU A 113 8.78 1.84 23.75
C LEU A 113 7.73 2.95 23.73
N GLU A 114 8.11 4.18 23.37
CA GLU A 114 7.18 5.30 23.27
C GLU A 114 6.18 5.10 22.12
N ILE A 115 6.63 4.55 21.00
CA ILE A 115 5.76 4.17 19.87
C ILE A 115 4.76 3.11 20.32
N TRP A 116 5.22 2.08 21.04
CA TRP A 116 4.36 1.03 21.56
C TRP A 116 3.31 1.56 22.55
N LYS A 117 3.71 2.44 23.48
CA LYS A 117 2.77 3.08 24.42
C LYS A 117 1.73 3.96 23.75
N ASN A 118 2.03 4.49 22.56
CA ASN A 118 1.05 5.26 21.77
C ASN A 118 0.02 4.34 21.08
N LEU A 119 0.42 3.11 20.75
CA LEU A 119 -0.48 2.10 20.21
C LEU A 119 -1.34 1.49 21.31
N ILE A 120 -0.73 1.19 22.47
CA ILE A 120 -1.38 0.61 23.64
C ILE A 120 -1.20 1.57 24.81
N ASN A 121 -2.24 2.38 25.04
CA ASN A 121 -2.24 3.37 26.11
C ASN A 121 -2.44 2.71 27.48
N ASP A 122 -2.02 3.39 28.54
CA ASP A 122 -2.18 2.93 29.94
C ASP A 122 -3.64 2.62 30.27
N THR A 123 -4.60 3.39 29.74
CA THR A 123 -6.03 3.12 29.94
C THR A 123 -6.48 1.77 29.36
N MET A 124 -5.84 1.31 28.29
CA MET A 124 -6.12 -0.02 27.72
C MET A 124 -5.51 -1.12 28.59
N LEU A 125 -4.31 -0.88 29.13
CA LEU A 125 -3.67 -1.79 30.07
C LEU A 125 -4.50 -1.92 31.35
N ASP A 126 -4.94 -0.81 31.92
CA ASP A 126 -5.82 -0.78 33.10
C ASP A 126 -7.10 -1.59 32.83
N LEU A 127 -7.73 -1.39 31.67
CA LEU A 127 -8.93 -2.13 31.29
C LEU A 127 -8.67 -3.64 31.17
N ILE A 128 -7.53 -4.04 30.60
CA ILE A 128 -7.13 -5.45 30.49
C ILE A 128 -6.90 -6.03 31.88
N VAL A 129 -6.17 -5.33 32.74
CA VAL A 129 -5.86 -5.76 34.11
C VAL A 129 -7.13 -5.92 34.93
N ASP A 130 -8.02 -4.94 34.91
CA ASP A 130 -9.29 -4.97 35.63
C ASP A 130 -10.18 -6.11 35.15
N SER A 131 -10.35 -6.24 33.84
CA SER A 131 -11.18 -7.31 33.24
C SER A 131 -10.62 -8.69 33.57
N THR A 132 -9.30 -8.84 33.52
CA THR A 132 -8.61 -10.10 33.84
C THR A 132 -8.75 -10.43 35.32
N ASN A 133 -8.59 -9.44 36.21
CA ASN A 133 -8.75 -9.62 37.65
C ASN A 133 -10.19 -9.98 38.04
N ILE A 134 -11.20 -9.40 37.37
CA ILE A 134 -12.60 -9.80 37.52
C ILE A 134 -12.76 -11.29 37.17
N PHE A 135 -12.19 -11.73 36.06
CA PHE A 135 -12.25 -13.12 35.64
C PHE A 135 -11.51 -14.05 36.60
N ILE A 136 -10.29 -13.72 37.02
CA ILE A 136 -9.51 -14.50 38.00
C ILE A 136 -10.30 -14.68 39.29
N ASN A 137 -10.92 -13.61 39.79
CA ASN A 137 -11.75 -13.67 40.99
C ASN A 137 -12.93 -14.64 40.82
N SER A 138 -13.55 -14.69 39.64
CA SER A 138 -14.66 -15.60 39.35
C SER A 138 -14.28 -17.08 39.37
N ILE A 139 -13.06 -17.43 38.95
CA ILE A 139 -12.58 -18.82 38.89
C ILE A 139 -11.76 -19.21 40.12
N SER A 140 -11.40 -18.27 41.00
CA SER A 140 -10.48 -18.45 42.11
C SER A 140 -10.82 -19.62 43.04
N GLY A 141 -12.11 -19.89 43.25
CA GLY A 141 -12.60 -21.01 44.08
C GLY A 141 -12.30 -22.40 43.51
N ASN A 142 -11.99 -22.51 42.22
CA ASN A 142 -11.67 -23.78 41.56
C ASN A 142 -10.22 -24.22 41.80
N TYR A 143 -9.37 -23.35 42.38
CA TYR A 143 -7.94 -23.59 42.52
C TYR A 143 -7.56 -23.81 43.98
N VAL A 144 -6.77 -24.85 44.24
CA VAL A 144 -6.28 -25.19 45.59
C VAL A 144 -5.12 -24.29 46.00
N ARG A 145 -4.25 -23.92 45.05
CA ARG A 145 -3.07 -23.09 45.32
C ARG A 145 -3.37 -21.64 44.99
N LYS A 146 -3.21 -20.76 45.98
CA LYS A 146 -3.35 -19.30 45.80
C LYS A 146 -2.32 -18.70 44.84
N SER A 147 -1.21 -19.39 44.57
CA SER A 147 -0.22 -18.98 43.56
C SER A 147 -0.78 -18.98 42.15
N ASP A 148 -1.74 -19.85 41.87
CA ASP A 148 -2.21 -20.13 40.52
C ASP A 148 -3.29 -19.13 40.09
N VAL A 149 -3.80 -18.34 41.04
CA VAL A 149 -4.86 -17.33 40.87
C VAL A 149 -4.43 -15.97 41.44
N ARG A 150 -3.17 -15.60 41.21
CA ARG A 150 -2.67 -14.26 41.55
C ARG A 150 -3.27 -13.23 40.62
N LEU A 151 -3.64 -12.08 41.18
CA LEU A 151 -4.08 -10.93 40.42
C LEU A 151 -2.94 -10.42 39.54
N THR A 152 -3.32 -9.89 38.37
CA THR A 152 -2.43 -9.22 37.43
C THR A 152 -2.29 -7.74 37.81
N ASN A 153 -1.13 -7.17 37.50
CA ASN A 153 -0.77 -5.77 37.77
C ASN A 153 -0.46 -5.06 36.46
#